data_AF-A0A9C5ZJG3-F1
#
_entry.id   AF-A0A9C5ZJG3-F1
#
_cell.length_a   1.000
_cell.length_b   1.000
_cell.length_c   1.000
_cell.angle_alpha   90.00
_cell.angle_beta   90.00
_cell.angle_gamma   90.00
#
_symmetry.space_group_name_H-M   'P 1'
#
loop_
_entity.id
_entity.type
_entity.pdbx_description
1 polymer ?
#
loop_
_entity_poly.entity_id
_entity_poly.type
_entity_poly.pdbx_seq_one_letter_code
_entity_poly.pdbx_strand_id
1 'polypeptide(L)'
;MKSLIGTLCIYCLFILTNNVVSSYGDDLYPLTIMHTNDFHARSEETNVKANPCKSSEKCIGGLAHALHTVKRIIKGQEKKIESLYINAGDNHTQT
;
A
#
# COMPACT_ATOMS: atom_id res chain seq x y z
N MET A 1 25.69 -32.01 -43.19
CA MET A 1 24.42 -32.30 -42.47
C MET A 1 24.54 -32.18 -40.94
N LYS A 2 25.56 -32.77 -40.28
CA LYS A 2 25.73 -32.72 -38.80
C LYS A 2 25.95 -31.30 -38.24
N SER A 3 26.68 -30.46 -38.97
CA SER A 3 26.95 -29.06 -38.58
C SER A 3 25.71 -28.16 -38.66
N LEU A 4 24.81 -28.39 -39.63
CA LEU A 4 23.59 -27.59 -39.79
C LEU A 4 22.59 -27.83 -38.64
N ILE A 5 22.48 -29.09 -38.19
CA ILE A 5 21.65 -29.47 -37.04
C ILE A 5 22.19 -28.84 -35.75
N GLY A 6 23.51 -28.82 -35.56
CA GLY A 6 24.14 -28.16 -34.42
C GLY A 6 23.86 -26.66 -34.38
N THR A 7 23.99 -25.97 -35.51
CA THR A 7 23.70 -24.53 -35.61
C THR A 7 22.21 -24.23 -35.37
N LEU A 8 21.31 -25.06 -35.92
CA LEU A 8 19.87 -24.91 -35.70
C LEU A 8 19.49 -25.12 -34.23
N CYS A 9 20.07 -26.12 -33.57
CA CYS A 9 19.86 -26.36 -32.14
C CYS A 9 20.33 -25.18 -31.28
N ILE A 10 21.49 -24.60 -31.58
CA ILE A 10 22.01 -23.42 -30.86
C ILE A 10 21.08 -22.22 -31.06
N TYR A 11 20.59 -22.01 -32.28
CA TYR A 11 19.66 -20.92 -32.57
C TYR A 11 18.30 -21.11 -31.87
N CYS A 12 17.77 -22.33 -31.84
CA CYS A 12 16.58 -22.67 -31.06
C CYS A 12 16.78 -22.45 -29.56
N LEU A 13 17.94 -22.85 -29.02
CA LEU A 13 18.27 -22.64 -27.61
C LEU A 13 18.33 -21.13 -27.27
N PHE A 14 18.93 -20.33 -28.16
CA PHE A 14 19.01 -18.88 -28.02
C PHE A 14 17.62 -18.22 -28.06
N ILE A 15 16.72 -18.68 -28.94
CA ILE A 15 15.34 -18.20 -28.96
C ILE A 15 14.62 -18.57 -27.65
N LEU A 16 14.80 -19.79 -27.13
CA LEU A 16 14.15 -20.22 -25.88
C LEU A 16 14.62 -19.42 -24.65
N THR A 17 15.89 -18.99 -24.60
CA THR A 17 16.42 -18.22 -23.45
C THR A 17 16.11 -16.72 -23.50
N ASN A 18 15.88 -16.14 -24.69
CA ASN A 18 15.67 -14.69 -24.85
C ASN A 18 14.19 -14.27 -24.90
N ASN A 19 13.24 -15.22 -24.94
CA ASN A 19 11.80 -14.92 -24.88
C ASN A 19 11.25 -14.87 -23.45
N VAL A 20 12.10 -14.60 -22.45
CA VAL A 20 11.63 -14.29 -21.09
C VAL A 20 11.01 -12.89 -21.13
N VAL A 21 9.71 -12.85 -21.35
CA VAL A 21 8.91 -11.62 -21.16
C VAL A 21 8.73 -11.44 -19.65
N SER A 22 9.25 -10.33 -19.11
CA SER A 22 9.01 -9.94 -17.72
C SER A 22 7.50 -9.92 -17.47
N SER A 23 7.02 -10.65 -16.45
CA SER A 23 5.60 -10.69 -16.15
C SER A 23 5.13 -9.31 -15.71
N TYR A 24 3.87 -8.96 -15.98
CA TYR A 24 3.25 -7.74 -15.48
C TYR A 24 3.15 -7.81 -13.95
N GLY A 25 4.23 -7.47 -13.26
CA GLY A 25 4.40 -7.71 -11.83
C GLY A 25 5.85 -7.74 -11.36
N ASP A 26 6.78 -8.19 -12.20
CA ASP A 26 8.18 -8.41 -11.80
C ASP A 26 8.95 -7.08 -11.59
N ASP A 27 8.45 -5.97 -12.14
CA ASP A 27 9.06 -4.63 -12.09
C ASP A 27 8.17 -3.56 -11.40
N LEU A 28 7.14 -3.95 -10.63
CA LEU A 28 6.25 -2.98 -9.99
C LEU A 28 6.92 -2.28 -8.80
N TYR A 29 6.65 -0.98 -8.69
CA TYR A 29 7.13 -0.16 -7.58
C TYR A 29 6.32 -0.42 -6.30
N PRO A 30 6.93 -0.91 -5.20
CA PRO A 30 6.21 -1.15 -3.97
C PRO A 30 5.83 0.18 -3.29
N LEU A 31 4.54 0.38 -3.03
CA LEU A 31 4.00 1.59 -2.42
C LEU A 31 2.99 1.24 -1.32
N THR A 32 3.20 1.82 -0.14
CA THR A 32 2.22 1.78 0.95
C THR A 32 1.28 2.98 0.82
N ILE A 33 -0.01 2.74 0.58
CA ILE A 33 -1.03 3.80 0.57
C ILE A 33 -1.85 3.71 1.85
N MET A 34 -1.82 4.77 2.65
CA MET A 34 -2.68 4.96 3.82
C MET A 34 -3.71 6.02 3.48
N HIS A 35 -4.99 5.78 3.75
CA HIS A 35 -6.01 6.79 3.47
C HIS A 35 -7.01 6.95 4.60
N THR A 36 -7.61 8.14 4.64
CA THR A 36 -8.76 8.51 5.47
C THR A 36 -9.79 9.24 4.61
N ASN A 37 -11.05 9.23 5.04
CA ASN A 37 -12.16 9.94 4.41
C ASN A 37 -13.21 10.25 5.49
N ASP A 38 -14.10 11.21 5.24
CA ASP A 38 -15.27 11.50 6.08
C ASP A 38 -14.91 11.70 7.56
N PHE A 39 -13.84 12.47 7.80
CA PHE A 39 -13.36 12.71 9.15
C PHE A 39 -14.38 13.51 9.98
N HIS A 40 -15.14 14.41 9.35
CA HIS A 40 -16.21 15.21 9.95
C HIS A 40 -15.78 15.82 11.30
N ALA A 41 -14.64 16.50 11.30
CA ALA A 41 -14.05 17.15 12.47
C ALA A 41 -13.85 16.28 13.75
N ARG A 42 -13.82 14.93 13.63
CA ARG A 42 -13.60 14.00 14.76
C ARG A 42 -12.13 13.92 15.21
N SER A 43 -11.63 15.07 15.67
CA SER A 43 -10.25 15.26 16.13
C SER A 43 -9.96 14.44 17.38
N GLU A 44 -10.93 14.37 18.29
CA GLU A 44 -10.91 13.52 19.47
C GLU A 44 -11.46 12.12 19.19
N GLU A 45 -11.22 11.20 20.11
CA GLU A 45 -11.80 9.87 20.04
C GLU A 45 -13.32 9.93 20.18
N THR A 46 -13.99 9.02 19.50
CA THR A 46 -15.44 8.85 19.60
C THR A 46 -15.75 7.45 20.11
N ASN A 47 -16.95 7.25 20.65
CA ASN A 47 -17.41 5.87 20.84
C ASN A 47 -17.72 5.22 19.50
N VAL A 48 -18.04 3.93 19.51
CA VAL A 48 -18.33 3.17 18.28
C VAL A 48 -19.53 3.67 17.47
N LYS A 49 -20.35 4.57 18.03
CA LYS A 49 -21.48 5.24 17.36
C LYS A 49 -21.13 6.65 16.88
N ALA A 50 -19.84 7.01 16.87
CA ALA A 50 -19.34 8.31 16.43
C ALA A 50 -19.81 9.51 17.29
N ASN A 51 -20.27 9.25 18.51
CA ASN A 51 -20.61 10.27 19.52
C ASN A 51 -19.39 10.58 20.41
N PRO A 52 -19.42 11.68 21.19
CA PRO A 52 -18.38 11.96 22.18
C PRO A 52 -18.13 10.76 23.09
N CYS A 53 -16.87 10.38 23.25
CA CYS A 53 -16.54 9.20 24.04
C CYS A 53 -16.64 9.47 25.56
N LYS A 54 -17.12 8.48 26.31
CA LYS A 54 -17.20 8.51 27.78
C LYS A 54 -16.31 7.43 28.39
N SER A 55 -15.87 7.63 29.63
CA SER A 55 -14.89 6.75 30.31
C SER A 55 -15.32 5.28 30.46
N SER A 56 -16.62 4.98 30.42
CA SER A 56 -17.16 3.61 30.49
C SER A 56 -17.33 2.95 29.12
N GLU A 57 -17.00 3.64 28.04
CA GLU A 57 -17.22 3.19 26.67
C GLU A 57 -15.91 2.82 25.98
N LYS A 58 -16.02 2.04 24.90
CA LYS A 58 -14.89 1.80 24.01
C LYS A 58 -14.71 3.01 23.08
N CYS A 59 -13.63 3.76 23.29
CA CYS A 59 -13.22 4.86 22.42
C CYS A 59 -12.42 4.34 21.22
N ILE A 60 -12.64 4.95 20.06
CA ILE A 60 -12.00 4.62 18.79
C ILE A 60 -11.68 5.90 18.01
N GLY A 61 -10.76 5.78 17.04
CA GLY A 61 -10.44 6.86 16.12
C GLY A 61 -9.73 8.02 16.80
N GLY A 62 -10.00 9.24 16.33
CA GLY A 62 -9.28 10.45 16.73
C GLY A 62 -7.97 10.64 15.98
N LEU A 63 -7.56 11.90 15.81
CA LEU A 63 -6.37 12.29 15.06
C LEU A 63 -5.10 11.71 15.70
N ALA A 64 -5.03 11.65 17.03
CA ALA A 64 -3.87 11.12 17.74
C ALA A 64 -3.62 9.63 17.42
N HIS A 65 -4.66 8.79 17.46
CA HIS A 65 -4.53 7.37 17.12
C HIS A 65 -4.25 7.14 15.64
N ALA A 66 -4.86 7.94 14.75
CA ALA A 66 -4.57 7.89 13.32
C ALA A 66 -3.09 8.19 13.05
N LEU A 67 -2.57 9.30 13.58
CA LEU A 67 -1.17 9.69 13.42
C LEU A 67 -0.20 8.69 14.09
N HIS A 68 -0.56 8.15 15.24
CA HIS A 68 0.23 7.10 15.90
C HIS A 68 0.34 5.87 14.99
N THR A 69 -0.78 5.43 14.40
CA THR A 69 -0.83 4.27 13.52
C THR A 69 -0.02 4.50 12.24
N VAL A 70 -0.18 5.66 11.60
CA VAL A 70 0.61 6.05 10.42
C VAL A 70 2.11 6.02 10.73
N LYS A 71 2.53 6.63 11.84
CA LYS A 71 3.95 6.62 12.27
C LYS A 71 4.46 5.21 12.55
N ARG A 72 3.63 4.35 13.16
CA ARG A 72 4.00 2.95 13.46
C ARG A 72 4.16 2.14 12.18
N ILE A 73 3.27 2.29 11.21
CA ILE A 73 3.37 1.64 9.89
C ILE A 73 4.65 2.08 9.19
N ILE A 74 4.89 3.39 9.10
CA ILE A 74 6.08 3.95 8.43
C ILE A 74 7.38 3.48 9.08
N LYS A 75 7.42 3.33 10.42
CA LYS A 75 8.59 2.82 11.12
C LYS A 75 8.80 1.32 10.98
N GLY A 76 7.73 0.57 10.78
CA GLY A 76 7.77 -0.89 10.68
C GLY A 76 8.03 -1.42 9.27
N GLN A 77 7.90 -0.57 8.25
CA GLN A 77 8.10 -0.98 6.85
C GLN A 77 9.58 -1.13 6.48
N GLU A 78 9.85 -1.94 5.45
CA GLU A 78 11.18 -2.01 4.85
C GLU A 78 11.58 -0.65 4.26
N LYS A 79 12.87 -0.28 4.38
CA LYS A 79 13.39 1.02 3.94
C LYS A 79 13.19 1.33 2.45
N LYS A 80 12.91 0.33 1.62
CA LYS A 80 12.73 0.45 0.16
C LYS A 80 11.29 0.74 -0.27
N ILE A 81 10.34 0.75 0.68
CA ILE A 81 8.91 0.96 0.39
C ILE A 81 8.56 2.40 0.71
N GLU A 82 8.12 3.14 -0.29
CA GLU A 82 7.62 4.50 -0.07
C GLU A 82 6.20 4.49 0.50
N SER A 83 5.84 5.59 1.15
CA SER A 83 4.52 5.75 1.78
C SER A 83 3.81 7.01 1.29
N LEU A 84 2.53 6.86 0.97
CA LEU A 84 1.63 7.95 0.62
C LEU A 84 0.46 7.95 1.60
N TYR A 85 0.26 9.07 2.31
CA TYR A 85 -0.94 9.30 3.12
C TYR A 85 -1.89 10.24 2.39
N ILE A 86 -3.15 9.82 2.24
CA ILE A 86 -4.18 10.57 1.52
C ILE A 86 -5.36 10.81 2.46
N ASN A 87 -5.94 12.01 2.37
CA ASN A 87 -7.27 12.27 2.91
C ASN A 87 -8.22 12.59 1.76
N ALA A 88 -9.31 11.83 1.62
CA ALA A 88 -10.21 11.89 0.47
C ALA A 88 -11.40 12.86 0.63
N GLY A 89 -11.36 13.77 1.60
CA GLY A 89 -12.38 14.81 1.76
C GLY A 89 -13.27 14.62 2.99
N ASP A 90 -14.26 15.50 3.12
CA ASP A 90 -15.21 15.59 4.25
C ASP A 90 -14.54 15.67 5.63
N ASN A 91 -13.46 16.46 5.70
CA ASN A 91 -12.81 16.81 6.97
C ASN A 91 -13.57 17.86 7.76
N HIS A 92 -14.19 18.77 7.03
CA HIS A 92 -14.86 19.94 7.57
C HIS A 92 -16.36 19.72 7.47
N THR A 93 -17.09 20.23 8.47
CA THR A 93 -18.53 20.08 8.74
C THR A 93 -18.93 18.92 9.66
N GLN A 94 -19.74 19.33 10.65
CA GLN A 94 -20.22 18.70 11.90
C GLN A 94 -19.22 18.52 13.05
N THR A 95 -19.54 19.17 14.17
CA THR A 95 -19.47 18.64 15.53
C THR A 95 -20.89 18.35 16.00
#